data_AF-A0A2V7C3C3-F1
#
_entry.id   AF-A0A2V7C3C3-F1
#
_cell.length_a   1.000
_cell.length_b   1.000
_cell.length_c   1.000
_cell.angle_alpha   90.00
_cell.angle_beta   90.00
_cell.angle_gamma   90.00
#
_symmetry.space_group_name_H-M   'P 1'
#
loop_
_entity.id
_entity.type
_entity.pdbx_description
1 polymer ?
#
loop_
_entity_poly.entity_id
_entity_poly.type
_entity_poly.pdbx_seq_one_letter_code
_entity_poly.pdbx_strand_id
1 'polypeptide(L)'
;MHPLPDTHQKVERAIDLRLDLRQSLFPLNELATVWRYLQEAEGLARTLDDPRRLGWVSAYMSGHHVHTGGHATEVRTLAQRVEAIAERLGDAPLQIAAQYYLAAASYLSGDYRATEHVCRNLMQSLHDQRTREGFGLATLPAVYSRAVLARVLAERGIFDEGDTHGQEAIRIAEALDHPFSLVVGCLDLAYVKSVRGELSQAAGLVERAVAQCREWHITSHTAIAMAALGRGYAWSGRIEEGVSCLQQALTAYESSGIGYYHSLSVAQLGEAYLLADQVENAHACADRAVMLARGRGERGNEAWALRLLGEIASHHARPDEATAAAHFGAAMTLASELEMRPLVAHCHFGLGRLYRRTGDPAQAQEHLTTATAMYGEMRMTYWLEKLEKGMNALG
;
A
#
# COMPACT_ATOMS: atom_id res chain seq x y z
N MET A 1 8.99 -25.57 -37.13
CA MET A 1 10.30 -25.29 -37.74
C MET A 1 11.22 -24.90 -36.58
N HIS A 2 12.06 -25.81 -36.09
CA HIS A 2 12.97 -25.46 -34.99
C HIS A 2 14.00 -24.45 -35.51
N PRO A 3 14.19 -23.29 -34.86
CA PRO A 3 15.20 -22.33 -35.27
C PRO A 3 16.59 -22.96 -35.18
N LEU A 4 17.48 -22.60 -36.12
CA LEU A 4 18.89 -23.02 -36.11
C LEU A 4 19.52 -22.70 -34.73
N PRO A 5 20.46 -23.53 -34.20
CA PRO A 5 20.99 -23.38 -32.83
C PRO A 5 21.50 -21.97 -32.48
N ASP A 6 22.16 -21.31 -33.44
CA ASP A 6 22.63 -19.92 -33.28
C ASP A 6 21.49 -18.91 -33.19
N THR A 7 20.36 -19.18 -33.84
CA THR A 7 19.16 -18.34 -33.78
C THR A 7 18.43 -18.56 -32.45
N HIS A 8 18.36 -19.79 -31.95
CA HIS A 8 17.79 -20.09 -30.64
C HIS A 8 18.52 -19.36 -29.51
N GLN A 9 19.86 -19.50 -29.44
CA GLN A 9 20.67 -18.84 -28.43
C GLN A 9 20.61 -17.30 -28.51
N LYS A 10 20.46 -16.74 -29.71
CA LYS A 10 20.27 -15.29 -29.90
C LYS A 10 18.93 -14.82 -29.31
N VAL A 11 17.85 -15.59 -29.49
CA VAL A 11 16.53 -15.24 -28.93
C VAL A 11 16.54 -15.36 -27.41
N GLU A 12 17.19 -16.38 -26.85
CA GLU A 12 17.35 -16.52 -25.39
C GLU A 12 18.06 -15.31 -24.78
N ARG A 13 19.23 -14.92 -25.32
CA ARG A 13 19.97 -13.74 -24.86
C ARG A 13 19.17 -12.46 -25.02
N ALA A 14 18.34 -12.37 -26.06
CA ALA A 14 17.47 -11.22 -26.29
C ALA A 14 16.37 -11.10 -25.24
N ILE A 15 15.85 -12.22 -24.73
CA ILE A 15 14.91 -12.24 -23.60
C ILE A 15 15.64 -11.83 -22.33
N ASP A 16 16.76 -12.48 -22.02
CA ASP A 16 17.50 -12.26 -20.77
C ASP A 16 17.94 -10.79 -20.65
N LEU A 17 18.46 -10.20 -21.74
CA LEU A 17 18.83 -8.79 -21.76
C LEU A 17 17.66 -7.85 -21.46
N ARG A 18 16.44 -8.15 -21.94
CA ARG A 18 15.24 -7.35 -21.66
C ARG A 18 14.82 -7.46 -20.19
N LEU A 19 14.92 -8.66 -19.63
CA LEU A 19 14.64 -8.93 -18.22
C LEU A 19 15.67 -8.23 -17.30
N ASP A 20 16.94 -8.22 -17.69
CA ASP A 20 18.01 -7.54 -16.96
C ASP A 20 17.88 -6.02 -17.05
N LEU A 21 17.60 -5.46 -18.24
CA LEU A 21 17.38 -4.02 -18.43
C LEU A 21 16.24 -3.49 -17.57
N ARG A 22 15.20 -4.30 -17.32
CA ARG A 22 14.10 -3.96 -16.42
C ARG A 22 14.59 -3.65 -15.00
N GLN A 23 15.63 -4.32 -14.49
CA GLN A 23 16.16 -4.07 -13.15
C GLN A 23 16.71 -2.66 -12.99
N SER A 24 17.35 -2.12 -14.03
CA SER A 24 17.92 -0.78 -14.02
C SER A 24 16.86 0.29 -14.35
N LEU A 25 15.93 -0.01 -15.25
CA LEU A 25 14.93 0.94 -15.72
C LEU A 25 13.78 1.16 -14.73
N PHE A 26 13.44 0.14 -13.92
CA PHE A 26 12.33 0.23 -12.97
C PHE A 26 12.57 1.25 -11.85
N PRO A 27 13.73 1.28 -11.15
CA PRO A 27 14.02 2.33 -10.16
C PRO A 27 13.96 3.75 -10.72
N LEU A 28 14.34 3.91 -12.00
CA LEU A 28 14.34 5.17 -12.74
C LEU A 28 12.95 5.58 -13.27
N ASN A 29 11.92 4.77 -13.02
CA ASN A 29 10.54 5.02 -13.45
C ASN A 29 10.35 5.03 -14.99
N GLU A 30 11.12 4.25 -15.74
CA GLU A 30 10.97 4.09 -17.19
C GLU A 30 9.89 3.03 -17.53
N LEU A 31 8.69 3.20 -16.97
CA LEU A 31 7.65 2.15 -16.90
C LEU A 31 7.09 1.73 -18.27
N ALA A 32 6.89 2.67 -19.18
CA ALA A 32 6.40 2.38 -20.53
C ALA A 32 7.43 1.54 -21.33
N THR A 33 8.71 1.87 -21.17
CA THR A 33 9.82 1.12 -21.79
C THR A 33 9.92 -0.29 -21.21
N VAL A 34 9.82 -0.41 -19.88
CA VAL A 34 9.77 -1.71 -19.19
C VAL A 34 8.62 -2.56 -19.73
N TRP A 35 7.41 -1.99 -19.84
CA TRP A 35 6.24 -2.72 -20.34
C TRP A 35 6.45 -3.27 -21.74
N ARG A 36 6.93 -2.45 -22.67
CA ARG A 36 7.23 -2.87 -24.04
C ARG A 36 8.24 -4.03 -24.05
N TYR A 37 9.29 -3.95 -23.24
CA TYR A 37 10.27 -5.04 -23.14
C TYR A 37 9.69 -6.34 -22.58
N LEU A 38 8.78 -6.26 -21.61
CA LEU A 38 8.09 -7.44 -21.08
C LEU A 38 7.18 -8.08 -22.13
N GLN A 39 6.44 -7.30 -22.91
CA GLN A 39 5.60 -7.81 -23.99
C GLN A 39 6.42 -8.48 -25.10
N GLU A 40 7.52 -7.86 -25.52
CA GLU A 40 8.45 -8.45 -26.48
C GLU A 40 9.05 -9.76 -25.95
N ALA A 41 9.51 -9.76 -24.70
CA ALA A 41 10.06 -10.94 -24.05
C ALA A 41 9.02 -12.07 -23.93
N GLU A 42 7.75 -11.75 -23.66
CA GLU A 42 6.68 -12.75 -23.62
C GLU A 42 6.49 -13.43 -24.97
N GLY A 43 6.41 -12.65 -26.05
CA GLY A 43 6.25 -13.17 -27.41
C GLY A 43 7.42 -14.08 -27.83
N LEU A 44 8.65 -13.70 -27.47
CA LEU A 44 9.84 -14.50 -27.73
C LEU A 44 9.86 -15.79 -26.88
N ALA A 45 9.57 -15.72 -25.59
CA ALA A 45 9.54 -16.88 -24.70
C ALA A 45 8.48 -17.91 -25.13
N ARG A 46 7.30 -17.46 -25.57
CA ARG A 46 6.26 -18.32 -26.14
C ARG A 46 6.71 -18.99 -27.45
N THR A 47 7.46 -18.27 -28.28
CA THR A 47 7.99 -18.79 -29.55
C THR A 47 9.05 -19.88 -29.33
N LEU A 48 9.85 -19.74 -28.26
CA LEU A 48 10.84 -20.73 -27.86
C LEU A 48 10.26 -21.92 -27.10
N ASP A 49 9.00 -21.85 -26.67
CA ASP A 49 8.39 -22.79 -25.72
C ASP A 49 9.24 -22.93 -24.45
N ASP A 50 9.78 -21.81 -23.94
CA ASP A 50 10.58 -21.76 -22.72
C ASP A 50 9.71 -21.40 -21.52
N PRO A 51 9.27 -22.39 -20.72
CA PRO A 51 8.39 -22.14 -19.59
C PRO A 51 9.07 -21.33 -18.49
N ARG A 52 10.39 -21.46 -18.31
CA ARG A 52 11.11 -20.77 -17.22
C ARG A 52 11.19 -19.27 -17.48
N ARG A 53 11.57 -18.87 -18.69
CA ARG A 53 11.58 -17.45 -19.10
C ARG A 53 10.19 -16.85 -19.11
N LEU A 54 9.19 -17.62 -19.53
CA LEU A 54 7.78 -17.20 -19.47
C LEU A 54 7.29 -16.96 -18.04
N GLY A 55 7.77 -17.76 -17.08
CA GLY A 55 7.55 -17.56 -15.64
C GLY A 55 8.11 -16.21 -15.17
N TRP A 56 9.36 -15.90 -15.48
CA TRP A 56 9.97 -14.62 -15.09
C TRP A 56 9.32 -13.41 -15.76
N VAL A 57 8.97 -13.51 -17.04
CA VAL A 57 8.20 -12.48 -17.73
C VAL A 57 6.88 -12.22 -17.00
N SER A 58 6.14 -13.29 -16.65
CA SER A 58 4.86 -13.17 -15.93
C SER A 58 5.04 -12.52 -14.56
N ALA A 59 6.10 -12.89 -13.83
CA ALA A 59 6.43 -12.29 -12.53
C ALA A 59 6.70 -10.78 -12.66
N TYR A 60 7.49 -10.35 -13.65
CA TYR A 60 7.77 -8.93 -13.83
C TYR A 60 6.59 -8.15 -14.37
N MET A 61 5.70 -8.78 -15.15
CA MET A 61 4.42 -8.19 -15.52
C MET A 61 3.54 -7.98 -14.27
N SER A 62 3.48 -8.94 -13.34
CA SER A 62 2.80 -8.73 -12.04
C SER A 62 3.34 -7.49 -11.33
N GLY A 63 4.67 -7.35 -11.24
CA GLY A 63 5.31 -6.18 -10.62
C GLY A 63 5.01 -4.87 -11.34
N HIS A 64 4.93 -4.89 -12.67
CA HIS A 64 4.52 -3.73 -13.45
C HIS A 64 3.08 -3.32 -13.12
N HIS A 65 2.12 -4.27 -13.13
CA HIS A 65 0.72 -3.99 -12.77
C HIS A 65 0.60 -3.47 -11.34
N VAL A 66 1.32 -4.03 -10.36
CA VAL A 66 1.33 -3.49 -8.99
C VAL A 66 1.77 -2.02 -8.98
N HIS A 67 2.85 -1.70 -9.70
CA HIS A 67 3.42 -0.36 -9.70
C HIS A 67 2.57 0.68 -10.44
N THR A 68 1.94 0.30 -11.56
CA THR A 68 1.08 1.18 -12.36
C THR A 68 -0.37 1.22 -11.88
N GLY A 69 -0.72 0.49 -10.82
CA GLY A 69 -2.07 0.44 -10.28
C GLY A 69 -3.05 -0.34 -11.17
N GLY A 70 -2.58 -1.43 -11.75
CA GLY A 70 -3.39 -2.44 -12.42
C GLY A 70 -4.35 -3.16 -11.46
N HIS A 71 -5.34 -3.86 -12.01
CA HIS A 71 -6.39 -4.45 -11.20
C HIS A 71 -5.87 -5.66 -10.40
N ALA A 72 -6.32 -5.82 -9.15
CA ALA A 72 -5.80 -6.87 -8.25
C ALA A 72 -5.93 -8.31 -8.81
N THR A 73 -6.97 -8.56 -9.62
CA THR A 73 -7.22 -9.86 -10.29
C THR A 73 -6.21 -10.16 -11.40
N GLU A 74 -5.71 -9.14 -12.11
CA GLU A 74 -4.67 -9.31 -13.14
C GLU A 74 -3.35 -9.72 -12.48
N VAL A 75 -2.96 -9.02 -11.40
CA VAL A 75 -1.76 -9.35 -10.61
C VAL A 75 -1.85 -10.78 -10.10
N ARG A 76 -3.01 -11.18 -9.55
CA ARG A 76 -3.27 -12.54 -9.07
C ARG A 76 -3.14 -13.59 -10.17
N THR A 77 -3.75 -13.34 -11.33
CA THR A 77 -3.74 -14.27 -12.47
C THR A 77 -2.32 -14.51 -12.97
N LEU A 78 -1.54 -13.45 -13.10
CA LEU A 78 -0.12 -13.56 -13.48
C LEU A 78 0.67 -14.30 -12.41
N ALA A 79 0.48 -13.99 -11.11
CA ALA A 79 1.18 -14.66 -10.03
C ALA A 79 0.87 -16.16 -9.94
N GLN A 80 -0.39 -16.56 -10.15
CA GLN A 80 -0.81 -17.98 -10.23
C GLN A 80 -0.18 -18.69 -11.44
N ARG A 81 0.00 -17.99 -12.56
CA ARG A 81 0.74 -18.53 -13.71
C ARG A 81 2.21 -18.77 -13.37
N VAL A 82 2.85 -17.86 -12.62
CA VAL A 82 4.22 -18.04 -12.13
C VAL A 82 4.30 -19.27 -11.22
N GLU A 83 3.35 -19.42 -10.29
CA GLU A 83 3.26 -20.55 -9.36
C GLU A 83 3.15 -21.88 -10.12
N ALA A 84 2.20 -22.00 -11.05
CA ALA A 84 2.03 -23.22 -11.84
C ALA A 84 3.28 -23.58 -12.68
N ILE A 85 4.00 -22.58 -13.19
CA ILE A 85 5.27 -22.78 -13.89
C ILE A 85 6.36 -23.23 -12.91
N ALA A 86 6.47 -22.58 -11.75
CA ALA A 86 7.46 -22.89 -10.73
C ALA A 86 7.31 -24.33 -10.23
N GLU A 87 6.08 -24.76 -9.93
CA GLU A 87 5.76 -26.12 -9.51
C GLU A 87 6.13 -27.16 -10.56
N ARG A 88 5.76 -26.91 -11.82
CA ARG A 88 6.08 -27.83 -12.93
C ARG A 88 7.59 -28.01 -13.12
N LEU A 89 8.37 -26.95 -12.89
CA LEU A 89 9.82 -26.94 -13.11
C LEU A 89 10.63 -27.29 -11.85
N GLY A 90 10.03 -27.27 -10.66
CA GLY A 90 10.76 -27.30 -9.40
C GLY A 90 11.68 -26.09 -9.21
N ASP A 91 11.33 -24.93 -9.78
CA ASP A 91 12.18 -23.72 -9.76
C ASP A 91 11.91 -22.89 -8.50
N ALA A 92 12.80 -23.01 -7.51
CA ALA A 92 12.65 -22.33 -6.22
C ALA A 92 12.66 -20.78 -6.32
N PRO A 93 13.55 -20.12 -7.11
CA PRO A 93 13.45 -18.70 -7.39
C PRO A 93 12.08 -18.25 -7.95
N LEU A 94 11.50 -18.99 -8.90
CA LEU A 94 10.16 -18.68 -9.41
C LEU A 94 9.07 -18.91 -8.35
N GLN A 95 9.21 -19.91 -7.48
CA GLN A 95 8.28 -20.12 -6.36
C GLN A 95 8.28 -18.91 -5.41
N ILE A 96 9.46 -18.36 -5.12
CA ILE A 96 9.61 -17.14 -4.31
C ILE A 96 8.95 -15.95 -5.00
N ALA A 97 9.17 -15.77 -6.31
CA ALA A 97 8.54 -14.71 -7.09
C ALA A 97 7.02 -14.84 -7.15
N ALA A 98 6.49 -16.06 -7.27
CA ALA A 98 5.06 -16.33 -7.22
C ALA A 98 4.45 -15.91 -5.88
N GLN A 99 5.04 -16.36 -4.76
CA GLN A 99 4.59 -16.00 -3.41
C GLN A 99 4.68 -14.48 -3.17
N TYR A 100 5.74 -13.83 -3.65
CA TYR A 100 5.91 -12.38 -3.57
C TYR A 100 4.73 -11.64 -4.21
N TYR A 101 4.35 -11.99 -5.45
CA TYR A 101 3.27 -11.29 -6.16
C TYR A 101 1.87 -11.76 -5.76
N LEU A 102 1.71 -12.99 -5.24
CA LEU A 102 0.47 -13.41 -4.58
C LEU A 102 0.21 -12.59 -3.32
N ALA A 103 1.23 -12.32 -2.50
CA ALA A 103 1.11 -11.42 -1.36
C ALA A 103 0.68 -10.00 -1.81
N ALA A 104 1.29 -9.46 -2.87
CA ALA A 104 0.90 -8.17 -3.44
C ALA A 104 -0.56 -8.14 -3.88
N ALA A 105 -1.01 -9.16 -4.62
CA ALA A 105 -2.37 -9.26 -5.13
C ALA A 105 -3.40 -9.39 -4.00
N SER A 106 -3.12 -10.23 -3.00
CA SER A 106 -3.97 -10.40 -1.82
C SER A 106 -4.08 -9.09 -1.02
N TYR A 107 -2.96 -8.39 -0.82
CA TYR A 107 -2.93 -7.09 -0.16
C TYR A 107 -3.81 -6.07 -0.89
N LEU A 108 -3.64 -5.93 -2.21
CA LEU A 108 -4.43 -5.01 -3.02
C LEU A 108 -5.92 -5.33 -2.92
N SER A 109 -6.31 -6.61 -2.97
CA SER A 109 -7.71 -7.01 -2.82
C SER A 109 -8.29 -6.87 -1.40
N GLY A 110 -7.48 -6.50 -0.41
CA GLY A 110 -7.89 -6.39 1.00
C GLY A 110 -7.93 -7.73 1.75
N ASP A 111 -7.48 -8.83 1.16
CA ASP A 111 -7.40 -10.13 1.86
C ASP A 111 -6.15 -10.17 2.76
N TYR A 112 -6.26 -9.51 3.91
CA TYR A 112 -5.15 -9.36 4.85
C TYR A 112 -4.77 -10.68 5.53
N ARG A 113 -5.71 -11.61 5.71
CA ARG A 113 -5.40 -12.95 6.24
C ARG A 113 -4.59 -13.79 5.25
N ALA A 114 -5.00 -13.82 3.98
CA ALA A 114 -4.21 -14.51 2.96
C ALA A 114 -2.84 -13.86 2.79
N THR A 115 -2.78 -12.52 2.82
CA THR A 115 -1.51 -11.79 2.74
C THR A 115 -0.58 -12.17 3.89
N GLU A 116 -1.09 -12.19 5.12
CA GLU A 116 -0.32 -12.64 6.30
C GLU A 116 0.20 -14.06 6.09
N HIS A 117 -0.67 -15.00 5.71
CA HIS A 117 -0.29 -16.39 5.51
C HIS A 117 0.82 -16.54 4.47
N VAL A 118 0.68 -15.89 3.30
CA VAL A 118 1.68 -15.93 2.23
C VAL A 118 3.00 -15.30 2.69
N CYS A 119 2.97 -14.16 3.38
CA CYS A 119 4.18 -13.51 3.88
C CYS A 119 4.93 -14.39 4.89
N ARG A 120 4.22 -15.03 5.82
CA ARG A 120 4.84 -15.95 6.80
C ARG A 120 5.44 -17.18 6.12
N ASN A 121 4.75 -17.76 5.14
CA ASN A 121 5.27 -18.90 4.37
C ASN A 121 6.53 -18.50 3.58
N LEU A 122 6.51 -17.32 2.94
CA LEU A 122 7.67 -16.77 2.23
C LEU A 122 8.85 -16.54 3.19
N MET A 123 8.60 -16.05 4.41
CA MET A 123 9.66 -15.90 5.40
C MET A 123 10.27 -17.24 5.82
N GLN A 124 9.49 -18.32 5.93
CA GLN A 124 9.99 -19.66 6.25
C GLN A 124 10.83 -20.26 5.11
N SER A 125 10.48 -19.97 3.85
CA SER A 125 11.24 -20.43 2.68
C SER A 125 12.57 -19.70 2.49
N LEU A 126 12.72 -18.52 3.10
CA LEU A 126 13.90 -17.65 3.05
C LEU A 126 14.82 -17.84 4.27
N HIS A 127 15.27 -19.08 4.54
CA HIS A 127 16.26 -19.38 5.57
C HIS A 127 17.71 -19.33 5.03
N ASP A 128 18.68 -19.16 5.94
CA ASP A 128 20.12 -19.14 5.69
C ASP A 128 20.58 -18.14 4.61
N GLN A 129 21.30 -18.60 3.59
CA GLN A 129 21.87 -17.73 2.55
C GLN A 129 20.79 -17.06 1.69
N ARG A 130 19.59 -17.66 1.59
CA ARG A 130 18.50 -17.16 0.75
C ARG A 130 17.87 -15.87 1.26
N THR A 131 18.04 -15.52 2.54
CA THR A 131 17.57 -14.24 3.08
C THR A 131 18.28 -13.04 2.41
N ARG A 132 19.49 -13.26 1.87
CA ARG A 132 20.29 -12.22 1.22
C ARG A 132 20.04 -12.11 -0.29
N GLU A 133 19.31 -13.05 -0.87
CA GLU A 133 19.11 -13.14 -2.30
C GLU A 133 17.93 -12.28 -2.77
N GLY A 134 18.16 -11.48 -3.81
CA GLY A 134 17.10 -10.64 -4.41
C GLY A 134 16.23 -11.38 -5.43
N PHE A 135 16.67 -12.53 -5.96
CA PHE A 135 15.95 -13.33 -6.95
C PHE A 135 15.42 -12.53 -8.16
N GLY A 136 16.13 -11.48 -8.58
CA GLY A 136 15.66 -10.59 -9.66
C GLY A 136 14.42 -9.76 -9.31
N LEU A 137 14.04 -9.67 -8.04
CA LEU A 137 12.94 -8.82 -7.58
C LEU A 137 13.49 -7.46 -7.13
N ALA A 138 12.69 -6.40 -7.32
CA ALA A 138 13.14 -5.03 -7.02
C ALA A 138 13.37 -4.82 -5.52
N THR A 139 12.53 -5.43 -4.68
CA THR A 139 12.72 -5.47 -3.23
C THR A 139 13.16 -6.87 -2.84
N LEU A 140 14.14 -6.96 -1.93
CA LEU A 140 14.55 -8.23 -1.35
C LEU A 140 13.33 -8.95 -0.75
N PRO A 141 13.04 -10.21 -1.12
CA PRO A 141 11.86 -10.93 -0.61
C PRO A 141 11.79 -11.01 0.92
N ALA A 142 12.95 -11.09 1.58
CA ALA A 142 13.03 -11.09 3.03
C ALA A 142 12.57 -9.77 3.66
N VAL A 143 12.87 -8.64 3.01
CA VAL A 143 12.42 -7.31 3.43
C VAL A 143 10.96 -7.11 3.08
N TYR A 144 10.57 -7.42 1.83
CA TYR A 144 9.21 -7.23 1.35
C TYR A 144 8.17 -8.00 2.17
N SER A 145 8.39 -9.30 2.40
CA SER A 145 7.48 -10.13 3.19
C SER A 145 7.22 -9.57 4.58
N ARG A 146 8.26 -9.03 5.24
CA ARG A 146 8.14 -8.41 6.57
C ARG A 146 7.48 -7.04 6.52
N ALA A 147 7.82 -6.21 5.53
CA ALA A 147 7.26 -4.87 5.36
C ALA A 147 5.75 -4.93 5.06
N VAL A 148 5.33 -5.80 4.13
CA VAL A 148 3.91 -6.03 3.83
C VAL A 148 3.19 -6.66 5.02
N LEU A 149 3.81 -7.64 5.70
CA LEU A 149 3.25 -8.23 6.92
C LEU A 149 3.00 -7.16 8.00
N ALA A 150 3.98 -6.27 8.21
CA ALA A 150 3.85 -5.15 9.14
C ALA A 150 2.64 -4.27 8.81
N ARG A 151 2.47 -3.93 7.52
CA ARG A 151 1.35 -3.13 7.05
C ARG A 151 -0.01 -3.79 7.27
N VAL A 152 -0.16 -5.08 6.93
CA VAL A 152 -1.45 -5.77 7.13
C VAL A 152 -1.77 -6.04 8.59
N LEU A 153 -0.75 -6.24 9.43
CA LEU A 153 -0.94 -6.33 10.88
C LEU A 153 -1.43 -4.99 11.45
N ALA A 154 -0.91 -3.86 10.96
CA ALA A 154 -1.42 -2.54 11.34
C ALA A 154 -2.87 -2.32 10.91
N GLU A 155 -3.25 -2.69 9.68
CA GLU A 155 -4.65 -2.63 9.24
C GLU A 155 -5.55 -3.48 10.15
N ARG A 156 -5.05 -4.59 10.69
CA ARG A 156 -5.79 -5.45 11.63
C ARG A 156 -5.67 -5.03 13.11
N GLY A 157 -4.95 -3.95 13.41
CA GLY A 157 -4.77 -3.43 14.77
C GLY A 157 -3.77 -4.20 15.62
N ILE A 158 -2.92 -5.05 15.03
CA ILE A 158 -1.88 -5.86 15.69
C ILE A 158 -0.54 -5.12 15.59
N PHE A 159 -0.44 -3.98 16.28
CA PHE A 159 0.67 -3.04 16.07
C PHE A 159 2.02 -3.53 16.59
N ASP A 160 2.09 -4.19 17.75
CA ASP A 160 3.38 -4.56 18.37
C ASP A 160 4.14 -5.60 17.53
N GLU A 161 3.42 -6.56 16.94
CA GLU A 161 4.00 -7.51 15.99
C GLU A 161 4.35 -6.84 14.66
N GLY A 162 3.48 -5.95 14.16
CA GLY A 162 3.74 -5.19 12.94
C GLY A 162 5.00 -4.33 13.05
N ASP A 163 5.19 -3.67 14.19
CA ASP A 163 6.39 -2.88 14.50
C ASP A 163 7.66 -3.73 14.47
N THR A 164 7.61 -4.89 15.11
CA THR A 164 8.72 -5.85 15.14
C THR A 164 9.14 -6.27 13.72
N HIS A 165 8.17 -6.60 12.87
CA HIS A 165 8.45 -6.98 11.48
C HIS A 165 8.96 -5.81 10.63
N GLY A 166 8.39 -4.61 10.77
CA GLY A 166 8.87 -3.44 10.03
C GLY A 166 10.30 -3.05 10.43
N GLN A 167 10.62 -3.11 11.72
CA GLN A 167 11.99 -2.84 12.19
C GLN A 167 12.99 -3.90 11.72
N GLU A 168 12.57 -5.16 11.64
CA GLU A 168 13.38 -6.25 11.06
C GLU A 168 13.63 -6.03 9.57
N ALA A 169 12.60 -5.61 8.82
CA ALA A 169 12.69 -5.32 7.39
C ALA A 169 13.76 -4.25 7.12
N ILE A 170 13.74 -3.16 7.89
CA ILE A 170 14.76 -2.09 7.84
C ILE A 170 16.15 -2.64 8.17
N ARG A 171 16.29 -3.42 9.25
CA ARG A 171 17.58 -3.97 9.68
C ARG A 171 18.21 -4.88 8.62
N ILE A 172 17.41 -5.74 7.98
CA ILE A 172 17.88 -6.60 6.89
C ILE A 172 18.34 -5.75 5.70
N ALA A 173 17.57 -4.73 5.32
CA ALA A 173 17.94 -3.85 4.22
C ALA A 173 19.23 -3.07 4.48
N GLU A 174 19.44 -2.59 5.72
CA GLU A 174 20.68 -1.94 6.16
C GLU A 174 21.87 -2.90 6.15
N ALA A 175 21.70 -4.11 6.72
CA ALA A 175 22.76 -5.11 6.81
C ALA A 175 23.24 -5.60 5.43
N LEU A 176 22.38 -5.48 4.41
CA LEU A 176 22.68 -5.87 3.03
C LEU A 176 22.97 -4.69 2.11
N ASP A 177 23.03 -3.47 2.67
CA ASP A 177 23.25 -2.22 1.93
C ASP A 177 22.37 -2.14 0.67
N HIS A 178 21.05 -2.34 0.85
CA HIS A 178 20.07 -2.36 -0.23
C HIS A 178 19.09 -1.18 -0.13
N PRO A 179 19.45 0.02 -0.65
CA PRO A 179 18.71 1.27 -0.47
C PRO A 179 17.25 1.19 -0.91
N PHE A 180 16.97 0.51 -2.02
CA PHE A 180 15.59 0.34 -2.51
C PHE A 180 14.71 -0.40 -1.49
N SER A 181 15.24 -1.46 -0.87
CA SER A 181 14.50 -2.20 0.16
C SER A 181 14.41 -1.44 1.46
N LEU A 182 15.41 -0.61 1.78
CA LEU A 182 15.38 0.25 2.95
C LEU A 182 14.24 1.27 2.83
N VAL A 183 14.08 1.91 1.66
CA VAL A 183 12.96 2.83 1.40
C VAL A 183 11.61 2.15 1.64
N VAL A 184 11.41 0.94 1.09
CA VAL A 184 10.17 0.18 1.28
C VAL A 184 9.91 -0.12 2.76
N GLY A 185 10.92 -0.64 3.48
CA GLY A 185 10.79 -0.91 4.92
C GLY A 185 10.45 0.33 5.75
N CYS A 186 11.09 1.47 5.46
CA CYS A 186 10.79 2.75 6.11
C CYS A 186 9.36 3.22 5.85
N LEU A 187 8.87 3.13 4.60
CA LEU A 187 7.53 3.58 4.23
C LEU A 187 6.44 2.71 4.87
N ASP A 188 6.61 1.39 4.89
CA ASP A 188 5.64 0.49 5.51
C ASP A 188 5.64 0.61 7.04
N LEU A 189 6.82 0.71 7.68
CA LEU A 189 6.86 0.97 9.12
C LEU A 189 6.29 2.35 9.47
N ALA A 190 6.55 3.38 8.66
CA ALA A 190 5.94 4.70 8.84
C ALA A 190 4.41 4.63 8.75
N TYR A 191 3.87 3.79 7.86
CA TYR A 191 2.43 3.55 7.79
C TYR A 191 1.90 2.92 9.09
N VAL A 192 2.56 1.88 9.62
CA VAL A 192 2.22 1.26 10.92
C VAL A 192 2.18 2.32 12.03
N LYS A 193 3.25 3.10 12.15
CA LYS A 193 3.38 4.18 13.14
C LYS A 193 2.27 5.20 13.01
N SER A 194 1.96 5.60 11.78
CA SER A 194 0.91 6.58 11.52
C SER A 194 -0.46 6.05 11.93
N VAL A 195 -0.85 4.85 11.49
CA VAL A 195 -2.17 4.27 11.81
C VAL A 195 -2.34 4.17 13.33
N ARG A 196 -1.31 3.74 14.06
CA ARG A 196 -1.36 3.69 15.54
C ARG A 196 -1.47 5.07 16.20
N GLY A 197 -1.00 6.12 15.53
CA GLY A 197 -0.97 7.50 16.01
C GLY A 197 0.40 7.96 16.54
N GLU A 198 1.48 7.21 16.28
CA GLU A 198 2.87 7.54 16.63
C GLU A 198 3.48 8.51 15.60
N LEU A 199 2.88 9.70 15.45
CA LEU A 199 3.12 10.61 14.31
C LEU A 199 4.57 11.08 14.17
N SER A 200 5.28 11.35 15.28
CA SER A 200 6.68 11.78 15.25
C SER A 200 7.62 10.68 14.75
N GLN A 201 7.38 9.43 15.14
CA GLN A 201 8.16 8.29 14.65
C GLN A 201 7.87 8.03 13.18
N ALA A 202 6.60 8.13 12.76
CA ALA A 202 6.24 8.04 11.35
C ALA A 202 6.95 9.11 10.51
N ALA A 203 6.97 10.37 10.96
CA ALA A 203 7.64 11.46 10.25
C ALA A 203 9.14 11.18 10.06
N GLY A 204 9.86 10.77 11.11
CA GLY A 204 11.28 10.47 11.01
C GLY A 204 11.60 9.33 10.03
N LEU A 205 10.76 8.29 9.97
CA LEU A 205 10.91 7.19 9.01
C LEU A 205 10.67 7.64 7.57
N VAL A 206 9.68 8.52 7.34
CA VAL A 206 9.41 9.05 5.99
C VAL A 206 10.51 10.01 5.55
N GLU A 207 10.97 10.91 6.42
CA GLU A 207 12.10 11.81 6.14
C GLU A 207 13.34 11.02 5.74
N ARG A 208 13.61 9.92 6.45
CA ARG A 208 14.65 8.98 6.09
C ARG A 208 14.44 8.34 4.71
N ALA A 209 13.22 7.90 4.40
CA ALA A 209 12.90 7.34 3.08
C ALA A 209 13.10 8.37 1.95
N VAL A 210 12.67 9.62 2.15
CA VAL A 210 12.88 10.72 1.19
C VAL A 210 14.37 10.99 0.99
N ALA A 211 15.17 11.02 2.06
CA ALA A 211 16.62 11.20 1.96
C ALA A 211 17.27 10.08 1.12
N GLN A 212 16.90 8.82 1.37
CA GLN A 212 17.40 7.67 0.61
C GLN A 212 16.99 7.72 -0.87
N CYS A 213 15.73 8.08 -1.18
CA CYS A 213 15.30 8.25 -2.56
C CYS A 213 16.11 9.31 -3.30
N ARG A 214 16.49 10.41 -2.63
CA ARG A 214 17.30 11.49 -3.22
C ARG A 214 18.75 11.06 -3.42
N GLU A 215 19.36 10.45 -2.41
CA GLU A 215 20.75 9.99 -2.44
C GLU A 215 20.99 8.94 -3.53
N TRP A 216 20.07 7.98 -3.66
CA TRP A 216 20.20 6.84 -4.56
C TRP A 216 19.41 6.97 -5.87
N HIS A 217 18.83 8.15 -6.13
CA HIS A 217 18.01 8.42 -7.32
C HIS A 217 16.89 7.39 -7.56
N ILE A 218 16.20 6.98 -6.50
CA ILE A 218 15.08 6.03 -6.55
C ILE A 218 13.79 6.79 -6.93
N THR A 219 13.74 7.26 -8.18
CA THR A 219 12.66 8.13 -8.70
C THR A 219 11.27 7.49 -8.54
N SER A 220 11.17 6.18 -8.76
CA SER A 220 9.92 5.41 -8.61
C SER A 220 9.25 5.50 -7.22
N HIS A 221 10.01 5.83 -6.16
CA HIS A 221 9.51 5.91 -4.78
C HIS A 221 9.54 7.32 -4.20
N THR A 222 10.12 8.30 -4.90
CA THR A 222 10.14 9.70 -4.46
C THR A 222 8.73 10.24 -4.24
N ALA A 223 7.83 10.04 -5.21
CA ALA A 223 6.44 10.51 -5.09
C ALA A 223 5.69 9.83 -3.94
N ILE A 224 5.93 8.53 -3.74
CA ILE A 224 5.32 7.75 -2.64
C ILE A 224 5.78 8.28 -1.28
N ALA A 225 7.09 8.50 -1.13
CA ALA A 225 7.65 9.03 0.10
C ALA A 225 7.16 10.47 0.37
N MET A 226 7.03 11.31 -0.67
CA MET A 226 6.46 12.66 -0.53
C MET A 226 4.99 12.65 -0.13
N ALA A 227 4.16 11.73 -0.65
CA ALA A 227 2.77 11.58 -0.22
C ALA A 227 2.69 11.18 1.26
N ALA A 228 3.50 10.20 1.68
CA ALA A 228 3.58 9.80 3.08
C ALA A 228 4.02 10.96 3.99
N LEU A 229 4.93 11.81 3.51
CA LEU A 229 5.43 12.96 4.26
C LEU A 229 4.33 14.01 4.42
N GLY A 230 3.62 14.31 3.32
CA GLY A 230 2.51 15.25 3.33
C GLY A 230 1.39 14.82 4.25
N ARG A 231 1.09 13.52 4.31
CA ARG A 231 0.16 12.99 5.32
C ARG A 231 0.65 13.21 6.75
N GLY A 232 1.93 12.90 7.03
CA GLY A 232 2.53 13.12 8.34
C GLY A 232 2.46 14.58 8.79
N TYR A 233 2.72 15.51 7.86
CA TYR A 233 2.57 16.95 8.10
C TYR A 233 1.12 17.35 8.38
N ALA A 234 0.17 16.89 7.57
CA ALA A 234 -1.25 17.18 7.80
C ALA A 234 -1.70 16.71 9.19
N TRP A 235 -1.34 15.49 9.59
CA TRP A 235 -1.75 14.91 10.88
C TRP A 235 -1.03 15.52 12.09
N SER A 236 0.15 16.08 11.90
CA SER A 236 0.89 16.82 12.94
C SER A 236 0.49 18.30 13.04
N GLY A 237 -0.50 18.75 12.26
CA GLY A 237 -1.00 20.13 12.29
C GLY A 237 -0.31 21.08 11.31
N ARG A 238 0.71 20.63 10.58
CA ARG A 238 1.37 21.35 9.48
C ARG A 238 0.56 21.21 8.19
N ILE A 239 -0.69 21.66 8.24
CA ILE A 239 -1.74 21.33 7.26
C ILE A 239 -1.37 21.81 5.84
N GLU A 240 -1.01 23.09 5.68
CA GLU A 240 -0.66 23.67 4.36
C GLU A 240 0.55 22.99 3.72
N GLU A 241 1.59 22.70 4.52
CA GLU A 241 2.76 21.96 4.05
C GLU A 241 2.40 20.53 3.64
N GLY A 242 1.47 19.91 4.38
CA GLY A 242 0.92 18.59 4.07
C GLY A 242 0.18 18.56 2.74
N VAL A 243 -0.74 19.52 2.53
CA VAL A 243 -1.49 19.70 1.28
C VAL A 243 -0.52 19.90 0.11
N SER A 244 0.47 20.79 0.24
CA SER A 244 1.44 21.06 -0.82
C SER A 244 2.26 19.81 -1.19
N CYS A 245 2.74 19.05 -0.19
CA CYS A 245 3.49 17.82 -0.44
C CYS A 245 2.64 16.76 -1.15
N LEU A 246 1.39 16.58 -0.72
CA LEU A 246 0.45 15.62 -1.32
C LEU A 246 0.09 16.01 -2.76
N GLN A 247 -0.17 17.29 -3.04
CA GLN A 247 -0.42 17.78 -4.40
C GLN A 247 0.76 17.48 -5.33
N GLN A 248 1.98 17.81 -4.89
CA GLN A 248 3.20 17.54 -5.67
C GLN A 248 3.38 16.04 -5.95
N ALA A 249 3.13 15.19 -4.94
CA ALA A 249 3.19 13.74 -5.10
C ALA A 249 2.17 13.22 -6.11
N LEU A 250 0.92 13.71 -6.10
CA LEU A 250 -0.11 13.29 -7.04
C LEU A 250 0.17 13.77 -8.47
N THR A 251 0.67 14.99 -8.67
CA THR A 251 1.14 15.45 -9.99
C THR A 251 2.28 14.56 -10.51
N ALA A 252 3.18 14.13 -9.62
CA ALA A 252 4.23 13.18 -9.98
C ALA A 252 3.63 11.82 -10.37
N TYR A 253 2.67 11.27 -9.63
CA TYR A 253 1.99 10.02 -10.01
C TYR A 253 1.38 10.08 -11.41
N GLU A 254 0.66 11.15 -11.71
CA GLU A 254 -0.03 11.33 -12.99
C GLU A 254 0.96 11.45 -14.16
N SER A 255 2.01 12.24 -14.00
CA SER A 255 3.04 12.41 -15.04
C SER A 255 3.93 11.17 -15.24
N SER A 256 4.07 10.35 -14.20
CA SER A 256 5.02 9.24 -14.14
C SER A 256 4.36 7.86 -14.33
N GLY A 257 3.04 7.79 -14.41
CA GLY A 257 2.28 6.53 -14.52
C GLY A 257 2.33 5.65 -13.27
N ILE A 258 2.70 6.21 -12.11
CA ILE A 258 2.75 5.49 -10.85
C ILE A 258 1.32 5.37 -10.32
N GLY A 259 0.84 4.13 -10.15
CA GLY A 259 -0.49 3.85 -9.64
C GLY A 259 -0.51 3.20 -8.27
N TYR A 260 0.62 2.66 -7.80
CA TYR A 260 0.75 2.08 -6.47
C TYR A 260 0.48 3.13 -5.38
N TYR A 261 -0.38 2.81 -4.41
CA TYR A 261 -0.89 3.74 -3.37
C TYR A 261 -1.56 5.03 -3.89
N HIS A 262 -1.87 5.14 -5.17
CA HIS A 262 -2.44 6.36 -5.74
C HIS A 262 -3.82 6.68 -5.15
N SER A 263 -4.75 5.72 -5.11
CA SER A 263 -6.08 5.91 -4.50
C SER A 263 -5.99 6.35 -3.03
N LEU A 264 -5.10 5.71 -2.26
CA LEU A 264 -4.82 6.03 -0.87
C LEU A 264 -4.27 7.46 -0.73
N SER A 265 -3.32 7.85 -1.58
CA SER A 265 -2.73 9.20 -1.54
C SER A 265 -3.74 10.28 -1.92
N VAL A 266 -4.67 9.98 -2.84
CA VAL A 266 -5.81 10.87 -3.17
C VAL A 266 -6.73 11.02 -1.96
N ALA A 267 -7.07 9.94 -1.27
CA ALA A 267 -7.84 10.01 -0.03
C ALA A 267 -7.11 10.82 1.05
N GLN A 268 -5.79 10.65 1.18
CA GLN A 268 -4.97 11.42 2.13
C GLN A 268 -4.93 12.91 1.80
N LEU A 269 -4.89 13.28 0.51
CA LEU A 269 -5.04 14.68 0.10
C LEU A 269 -6.44 15.21 0.46
N GLY A 270 -7.48 14.42 0.26
CA GLY A 270 -8.83 14.80 0.66
C GLY A 270 -8.96 15.04 2.17
N GLU A 271 -8.32 14.20 2.98
CA GLU A 271 -8.25 14.39 4.44
C GLU A 271 -7.46 15.66 4.81
N ALA A 272 -6.34 15.93 4.13
CA ALA A 272 -5.58 17.16 4.33
C ALA A 272 -6.39 18.42 3.96
N TYR A 273 -7.16 18.38 2.87
CA TYR A 273 -8.08 19.46 2.49
C TYR A 273 -9.20 19.65 3.52
N LEU A 274 -9.75 18.56 4.06
CA LEU A 274 -10.76 18.65 5.11
C LEU A 274 -10.21 19.32 6.36
N LEU A 275 -8.97 18.99 6.76
CA LEU A 275 -8.28 19.66 7.87
C LEU A 275 -8.02 21.15 7.57
N ALA A 276 -7.86 21.52 6.30
CA ALA A 276 -7.70 22.90 5.84
C ALA A 276 -9.04 23.65 5.64
N ASP A 277 -10.17 23.04 6.02
CA ASP A 277 -11.54 23.56 5.79
C ASP A 277 -11.88 23.80 4.30
N GLN A 278 -11.18 23.10 3.39
CA GLN A 278 -11.43 23.13 1.94
C GLN A 278 -12.34 21.96 1.54
N VAL A 279 -13.60 22.03 1.98
CA VAL A 279 -14.55 20.91 1.92
C VAL A 279 -14.83 20.43 0.49
N GLU A 280 -14.95 21.33 -0.48
CA GLU A 280 -15.21 20.98 -1.89
C GLU A 280 -14.03 20.21 -2.50
N ASN A 281 -12.80 20.65 -2.22
CA ASN A 281 -11.58 19.96 -2.65
C ASN A 281 -11.46 18.59 -1.97
N ALA A 282 -11.82 18.50 -0.69
CA ALA A 282 -11.86 17.25 0.04
C ALA A 282 -12.84 16.25 -0.58
N HIS A 283 -14.05 16.72 -0.94
CA HIS A 283 -15.08 15.89 -1.58
C HIS A 283 -14.63 15.38 -2.95
N ALA A 284 -14.07 16.26 -3.80
CA ALA A 284 -13.56 15.88 -5.11
C ALA A 284 -12.45 14.81 -5.00
N CYS A 285 -11.58 14.93 -4.01
CA CYS A 285 -10.56 13.92 -3.74
C CYS A 285 -11.18 12.61 -3.24
N ALA A 286 -12.13 12.65 -2.31
CA ALA A 286 -12.77 11.47 -1.77
C ALA A 286 -13.52 10.66 -2.85
N ASP A 287 -14.29 11.33 -3.72
CA ASP A 287 -14.97 10.69 -4.86
C ASP A 287 -13.98 10.05 -5.82
N ARG A 288 -12.90 10.76 -6.15
CA ARG A 288 -11.84 10.24 -7.02
C ARG A 288 -11.16 9.03 -6.38
N ALA A 289 -10.91 9.05 -5.08
CA ALA A 289 -10.31 7.93 -4.37
C ALA A 289 -11.21 6.68 -4.40
N VAL A 290 -12.52 6.84 -4.17
CA VAL A 290 -13.50 5.73 -4.29
C VAL A 290 -13.53 5.18 -5.71
N MET A 291 -13.59 6.05 -6.72
CA MET A 291 -13.58 5.65 -8.13
C MET A 291 -12.32 4.84 -8.48
N LEU A 292 -11.14 5.33 -8.12
CA LEU A 292 -9.86 4.65 -8.36
C LEU A 292 -9.80 3.31 -7.63
N ALA A 293 -10.16 3.28 -6.34
CA ALA A 293 -10.10 2.07 -5.54
C ALA A 293 -11.02 0.98 -6.10
N ARG A 294 -12.28 1.33 -6.45
CA ARG A 294 -13.23 0.39 -7.07
C ARG A 294 -12.76 -0.10 -8.44
N GLY A 295 -12.28 0.80 -9.28
CA GLY A 295 -11.79 0.47 -10.62
C GLY A 295 -10.61 -0.52 -10.60
N ARG A 296 -9.84 -0.55 -9.52
CA ARG A 296 -8.65 -1.39 -9.35
C ARG A 296 -8.85 -2.59 -8.42
N GLY A 297 -10.03 -2.69 -7.79
CA GLY A 297 -10.34 -3.73 -6.80
C GLY A 297 -9.60 -3.54 -5.47
N GLU A 298 -9.22 -2.31 -5.14
CA GLU A 298 -8.47 -1.96 -3.93
C GLU A 298 -9.39 -1.77 -2.72
N ARG A 299 -9.97 -2.88 -2.22
CA ARG A 299 -11.06 -2.85 -1.23
C ARG A 299 -10.70 -2.14 0.08
N GLY A 300 -9.47 -2.28 0.56
CA GLY A 300 -9.00 -1.58 1.76
C GLY A 300 -8.96 -0.06 1.58
N ASN A 301 -8.49 0.41 0.42
CA ASN A 301 -8.44 1.83 0.10
C ASN A 301 -9.86 2.41 -0.13
N GLU A 302 -10.78 1.60 -0.69
CA GLU A 302 -12.19 1.97 -0.79
C GLU A 302 -12.79 2.25 0.60
N ALA A 303 -12.53 1.39 1.59
CA ALA A 303 -13.04 1.57 2.95
C ALA A 303 -12.53 2.88 3.58
N TRP A 304 -11.24 3.18 3.43
CA TRP A 304 -10.65 4.45 3.91
C TRP A 304 -11.27 5.68 3.24
N ALA A 305 -11.53 5.62 1.92
CA ALA A 305 -12.14 6.71 1.17
C ALA A 305 -13.63 6.92 1.54
N LEU A 306 -14.37 5.83 1.79
CA LEU A 306 -15.76 5.88 2.27
C LEU A 306 -15.85 6.52 3.66
N ARG A 307 -14.91 6.21 4.57
CA ARG A 307 -14.84 6.88 5.87
C ARG A 307 -14.66 8.39 5.69
N LEU A 308 -13.78 8.81 4.79
CA LEU A 308 -13.53 10.23 4.51
C LEU A 308 -14.79 10.94 3.98
N LEU A 309 -15.58 10.30 3.11
CA LEU A 309 -16.88 10.85 2.68
C LEU A 309 -17.84 11.06 3.87
N GLY A 310 -17.85 10.12 4.82
CA GLY A 310 -18.60 10.27 6.07
C GLY A 310 -18.14 11.47 6.91
N GLU A 311 -16.83 11.68 7.02
CA GLU A 311 -16.26 12.84 7.73
C GLU A 311 -16.58 14.18 7.04
N ILE A 312 -16.53 14.21 5.71
CA ILE A 312 -16.88 15.38 4.89
C ILE A 312 -18.35 15.75 5.08
N ALA A 313 -19.26 14.78 4.93
CA ALA A 313 -20.71 15.00 5.13
C ALA A 313 -21.02 15.43 6.58
N SER A 314 -20.20 14.99 7.54
CA SER A 314 -20.28 15.38 8.95
C SER A 314 -19.68 16.74 9.25
N HIS A 315 -18.98 17.41 8.32
CA HIS A 315 -18.16 18.59 8.61
C HIS A 315 -19.01 19.85 8.82
N HIS A 316 -20.01 20.07 7.97
CA HIS A 316 -20.83 21.29 7.94
C HIS A 316 -21.54 21.61 9.26
N ALA A 317 -21.82 22.89 9.51
CA ALA A 317 -22.54 23.36 10.71
C ALA A 317 -23.89 22.65 10.92
N ARG A 318 -24.57 22.28 9.83
CA ARG A 318 -25.73 21.38 9.81
C ARG A 318 -25.34 20.13 9.01
N PRO A 319 -24.87 19.06 9.67
CA PRO A 319 -24.51 17.81 9.00
C PRO A 319 -25.72 17.18 8.30
N ASP A 320 -25.50 16.60 7.12
CA ASP A 320 -26.45 15.64 6.56
C ASP A 320 -26.24 14.29 7.26
N GLU A 321 -27.00 14.08 8.34
CA GLU A 321 -26.90 12.89 9.18
C GLU A 321 -27.06 11.61 8.38
N ALA A 322 -28.05 11.56 7.48
CA ALA A 322 -28.36 10.35 6.72
C ALA A 322 -27.22 9.98 5.78
N THR A 323 -26.69 10.97 5.04
CA THR A 323 -25.57 10.74 4.11
C THR A 323 -24.29 10.38 4.85
N ALA A 324 -23.97 11.10 5.94
CA ALA A 324 -22.79 10.81 6.75
C ALA A 324 -22.84 9.42 7.39
N ALA A 325 -23.98 9.06 7.99
CA ALA A 325 -24.17 7.75 8.61
C ALA A 325 -24.11 6.62 7.57
N ALA A 326 -24.66 6.82 6.37
CA ALA A 326 -24.58 5.85 5.29
C ALA A 326 -23.13 5.60 4.84
N HIS A 327 -22.32 6.66 4.69
CA HIS A 327 -20.91 6.52 4.33
C HIS A 327 -20.09 5.84 5.42
N PHE A 328 -20.26 6.22 6.69
CA PHE A 328 -19.59 5.53 7.80
C PHE A 328 -20.03 4.07 7.92
N GLY A 329 -21.32 3.77 7.74
CA GLY A 329 -21.85 2.41 7.75
C GLY A 329 -21.28 1.53 6.64
N ALA A 330 -21.19 2.06 5.41
CA ALA A 330 -20.56 1.37 4.29
C ALA A 330 -19.06 1.13 4.53
N ALA A 331 -18.33 2.15 5.01
CA ALA A 331 -16.92 2.01 5.38
C ALA A 331 -16.72 0.96 6.47
N MET A 332 -17.55 0.98 7.52
CA MET A 332 -17.47 0.05 8.64
C MET A 332 -17.82 -1.39 8.24
N THR A 333 -18.81 -1.58 7.36
CA THR A 333 -19.19 -2.90 6.85
C THR A 333 -18.03 -3.51 6.09
N LEU A 334 -17.46 -2.75 5.13
CA LEU A 334 -16.30 -3.20 4.36
C LEU A 334 -15.07 -3.41 5.26
N ALA A 335 -14.79 -2.48 6.17
CA ALA A 335 -13.70 -2.60 7.13
C ALA A 335 -13.84 -3.84 8.00
N SER A 336 -15.05 -4.19 8.44
CA SER A 336 -15.30 -5.38 9.26
C SER A 336 -15.07 -6.66 8.46
N GLU A 337 -15.53 -6.72 7.21
CA GLU A 337 -15.27 -7.85 6.30
C GLU A 337 -13.77 -8.08 6.06
N LEU A 338 -12.99 -6.99 5.99
CA LEU A 338 -11.54 -7.02 5.77
C LEU A 338 -10.73 -7.09 7.08
N GLU A 339 -11.39 -7.14 8.24
CA GLU A 339 -10.79 -7.12 9.58
C GLU A 339 -9.98 -5.85 9.91
N MET A 340 -10.35 -4.71 9.34
CA MET A 340 -9.71 -3.42 9.54
C MET A 340 -10.09 -2.75 10.86
N ARG A 341 -9.67 -3.32 12.00
CA ARG A 341 -10.08 -2.87 13.34
C ARG A 341 -9.84 -1.37 13.61
N PRO A 342 -8.70 -0.75 13.25
CA PRO A 342 -8.50 0.69 13.41
C PRO A 342 -9.51 1.52 12.62
N LEU A 343 -9.81 1.12 11.39
CA LEU A 343 -10.79 1.83 10.55
C LEU A 343 -12.20 1.73 11.12
N VAL A 344 -12.60 0.57 11.64
CA VAL A 344 -13.87 0.42 12.36
C VAL A 344 -13.93 1.36 13.57
N ALA A 345 -12.85 1.47 14.36
CA ALA A 345 -12.79 2.40 15.48
C ALA A 345 -12.92 3.87 15.03
N HIS A 346 -12.29 4.25 13.91
CA HIS A 346 -12.45 5.58 13.32
C HIS A 346 -13.88 5.85 12.85
N CYS A 347 -14.58 4.88 12.26
CA CYS A 347 -15.99 5.01 11.88
C CYS A 347 -16.89 5.20 13.11
N HIS A 348 -16.70 4.43 14.19
CA HIS A 348 -17.42 4.64 15.44
C HIS A 348 -17.14 6.04 16.02
N PHE A 349 -15.90 6.51 15.99
CA PHE A 349 -15.58 7.86 16.45
C PHE A 349 -16.27 8.94 15.61
N GLY A 350 -16.30 8.78 14.28
CA GLY A 350 -16.99 9.67 13.35
C GLY A 350 -18.50 9.73 13.60
N LEU A 351 -19.16 8.57 13.69
CA LEU A 351 -20.60 8.45 14.01
C LEU A 351 -20.93 9.04 15.37
N GLY A 352 -20.09 8.78 16.38
CA GLY A 352 -20.27 9.34 17.72
C GLY A 352 -20.25 10.88 17.73
N ARG A 353 -19.36 11.49 16.94
CA ARG A 353 -19.33 12.95 16.75
C ARG A 353 -20.53 13.44 15.96
N LEU A 354 -20.95 12.73 14.92
CA LEU A 354 -22.12 13.07 14.11
C LEU A 354 -23.38 13.14 14.96
N TYR A 355 -23.74 12.05 15.64
CA TYR A 355 -24.95 11.97 16.45
C TYR A 355 -24.99 12.98 17.59
N ARG A 356 -23.83 13.29 18.18
CA ARG A 356 -23.75 14.35 19.19
C ARG A 356 -24.10 15.72 18.61
N ARG A 357 -23.67 16.01 17.38
CA ARG A 357 -23.95 17.29 16.70
C ARG A 357 -25.39 17.39 16.21
N THR A 358 -26.02 16.27 15.86
CA THR A 358 -27.39 16.25 15.33
C THR A 358 -28.46 16.06 16.42
N GLY A 359 -28.05 15.75 17.66
CA GLY A 359 -28.92 15.78 18.83
C GLY A 359 -29.43 14.41 19.29
N ASP A 360 -28.74 13.32 18.93
CA ASP A 360 -29.00 11.96 19.45
C ASP A 360 -27.89 11.54 20.44
N PRO A 361 -28.00 11.91 21.73
CA PRO A 361 -26.97 11.61 22.72
C PRO A 361 -26.84 10.12 23.04
N ALA A 362 -27.88 9.32 22.82
CA ALA A 362 -27.86 7.89 23.10
C ALA A 362 -26.99 7.15 22.09
N GLN A 363 -27.25 7.37 20.79
CA GLN A 363 -26.42 6.82 19.72
C GLN A 363 -24.98 7.37 19.79
N ALA A 364 -24.82 8.66 20.09
CA ALA A 364 -23.50 9.24 20.27
C ALA A 364 -22.69 8.53 21.38
N GLN A 365 -23.31 8.28 22.54
CA GLN A 365 -22.63 7.63 23.66
C GLN A 365 -22.26 6.18 23.35
N GLU A 366 -23.15 5.43 22.67
CA GLU A 366 -22.87 4.06 22.24
C GLU A 366 -21.63 4.02 21.33
N HIS A 367 -21.63 4.80 20.25
CA HIS A 367 -20.52 4.83 19.30
C HIS A 367 -19.20 5.30 19.92
N LEU A 368 -19.23 6.33 20.78
CA LEU A 368 -18.01 6.82 21.44
C LEU A 368 -17.47 5.84 22.48
N THR A 369 -18.33 5.12 23.19
CA THR A 369 -17.91 4.07 24.13
C THR A 369 -17.20 2.94 23.38
N THR A 370 -17.77 2.49 22.26
CA THR A 370 -17.16 1.48 21.40
C THR A 370 -15.82 1.95 20.84
N ALA A 371 -15.73 3.17 20.30
CA ALA A 371 -14.48 3.72 19.80
C ALA A 371 -13.40 3.81 20.90
N THR A 372 -13.77 4.25 22.11
CA THR A 372 -12.88 4.32 23.27
C THR A 372 -12.31 2.95 23.63
N ALA A 373 -13.19 1.94 23.73
CA ALA A 373 -12.77 0.57 24.03
C ALA A 373 -11.80 0.03 22.97
N MET A 374 -12.14 0.20 21.68
CA MET A 374 -11.32 -0.27 20.57
C MET A 374 -9.94 0.41 20.52
N TYR A 375 -9.86 1.74 20.68
CA TYR A 375 -8.59 2.43 20.75
C TYR A 375 -7.76 1.99 21.96
N GLY A 376 -8.40 1.77 23.11
CA GLY A 376 -7.75 1.27 24.31
C GLY A 376 -7.14 -0.12 24.13
N GLU A 377 -7.92 -1.07 23.60
CA GLU A 377 -7.47 -2.43 23.29
C GLU A 377 -6.27 -2.48 22.34
N MET A 378 -6.28 -1.61 21.33
CA MET A 378 -5.20 -1.52 20.34
C MET A 378 -4.05 -0.59 20.76
N ARG A 379 -4.14 0.05 21.94
CA ARG A 379 -3.17 1.03 22.46
C ARG A 379 -2.91 2.18 21.48
N MET A 380 -3.99 2.72 20.91
CA MET A 380 -3.99 3.85 19.99
C MET A 380 -4.14 5.17 20.76
N THR A 381 -3.17 5.48 21.62
CA THR A 381 -3.27 6.54 22.64
C THR A 381 -3.52 7.93 22.07
N TYR A 382 -2.86 8.30 20.97
CA TYR A 382 -3.09 9.58 20.30
C TYR A 382 -4.56 9.77 19.89
N TRP A 383 -5.18 8.71 19.37
CA TRP A 383 -6.57 8.75 18.92
C TRP A 383 -7.55 8.76 20.09
N LEU A 384 -7.21 8.05 21.17
CA LEU A 384 -7.95 8.08 22.43
C LEU A 384 -7.96 9.50 23.02
N GLU A 385 -6.79 10.15 23.13
CA GLU A 385 -6.69 11.54 23.59
C GLU A 385 -7.45 12.52 22.71
N LYS A 386 -7.43 12.31 21.38
CA LYS A 386 -8.19 13.14 20.43
C LYS A 386 -9.70 12.95 20.61
N LEU A 387 -10.14 11.73 20.87
CA LEU A 387 -11.53 11.42 21.20
C LEU A 387 -11.96 12.11 22.50
N GLU A 388 -11.18 11.97 23.58
CA GLU A 388 -11.46 12.57 24.89
C GLU A 388 -11.52 14.10 24.83
N LYS A 389 -10.57 14.75 24.13
CA LYS A 389 -10.61 16.20 23.89
C LYS A 389 -11.85 16.60 23.11
N GLY A 390 -12.22 15.84 22.09
CA GLY A 390 -13.44 16.04 21.31
C GLY A 390 -14.70 15.87 22.14
N MET A 391 -14.68 15.01 23.17
CA MET A 391 -15.78 14.89 24.11
C MET A 391 -15.94 16.12 25.00
N ASN A 392 -14.83 16.65 25.51
CA ASN A 392 -14.83 17.80 26.43
C ASN A 392 -15.13 19.13 25.74
N ALA A 393 -14.86 19.27 24.43
CA ALA A 393 -15.14 20.50 23.68
C ALA A 393 -16.61 20.64 23.22
N LEU A 394 -17.41 19.57 23.37
CA LEU A 394 -18.80 19.49 22.91
C LEU A 394 -19.81 19.28 24.05
N GLY A 395 -19.34 19.18 25.30
CA GLY A 395 -20.16 19.19 26.52
C GLY A 395 -20.03 20.54 27.21
#